data_AF-A0A0V1BT63-F1
#
_entry.id   AF-A0A0V1BT63-F1
#
_cell.length_a   1.000
_cell.length_b   1.000
_cell.length_c   1.000
_cell.angle_alpha   90.00
_cell.angle_beta   90.00
_cell.angle_gamma   90.00
#
_symmetry.space_group_name_H-M   'P 1'
#
loop_
_entity.id
_entity.type
_entity.pdbx_description
1 polymer ?
#
loop_
_entity_poly.entity_id
_entity_poly.type
_entity_poly.pdbx_seq_one_letter_code
_entity_poly.pdbx_strand_id
1 'polypeptide(L)'
;MPDCSKQNQIRKTKSRSKQASLQFSVSRVYRLLRIRRYSEHTGAGAPVYLAAVMQYLTAEILELAGNAAHENKKNRISPRHLQQAIHNDEELNKFFTVTIAQGGALRNAYAPHRSQNDENLSERMRSLQLK
;
A
#
# COMPACT_ATOMS: atom_id res chain seq x y z
N MET A 1 -9.43 5.72 -62.97
CA MET A 1 -9.11 4.73 -61.91
C MET A 1 -8.09 5.38 -60.97
N PRO A 2 -8.40 5.68 -59.70
CA PRO A 2 -7.42 6.23 -58.77
C PRO A 2 -6.64 5.12 -58.04
N ASP A 3 -5.31 5.28 -58.02
CA ASP A 3 -4.31 4.38 -57.44
C ASP A 3 -4.36 4.36 -55.89
N CYS A 4 -4.40 3.15 -55.32
CA CYS A 4 -4.55 2.85 -53.89
C CYS A 4 -3.18 2.43 -53.29
N SER A 5 -2.25 3.37 -53.14
CA SER A 5 -0.92 3.04 -52.61
C SER A 5 -0.30 4.10 -51.69
N LYS A 6 -1.13 4.87 -50.96
CA LYS A 6 -0.65 5.61 -49.78
C LYS A 6 -0.80 4.75 -48.53
N GLN A 7 0.21 3.93 -48.25
CA GLN A 7 0.35 3.30 -46.94
C GLN A 7 0.50 4.40 -45.88
N ASN A 8 -0.60 4.66 -45.17
CA ASN A 8 -0.61 5.58 -44.04
C ASN A 8 0.23 4.96 -42.91
N GLN A 9 1.51 5.32 -42.81
CA GLN A 9 2.36 4.88 -41.71
C GLN A 9 1.79 5.45 -40.40
N ILE A 10 1.04 4.63 -39.66
CA ILE A 10 0.52 4.98 -38.33
C ILE A 10 1.72 5.25 -37.43
N ARG A 11 2.05 6.52 -37.21
CA ARG A 11 3.10 6.92 -36.27
C ARG A 11 2.73 6.36 -34.90
N LYS A 12 3.59 5.49 -34.35
CA LYS A 12 3.42 4.95 -33.00
C LYS A 12 3.43 6.10 -31.99
N THR A 13 2.26 6.49 -31.51
CA THR A 13 2.14 7.54 -30.48
C THR A 13 2.67 7.00 -29.16
N LYS A 14 3.64 7.70 -28.55
CA LYS A 14 4.11 7.37 -27.20
C LYS A 14 2.96 7.53 -26.22
N SER A 15 2.80 6.58 -25.30
CA SER A 15 1.79 6.69 -24.25
C SER A 15 2.13 7.83 -23.29
N ARG A 16 1.11 8.52 -22.76
CA ARG A 16 1.29 9.61 -21.79
C ARG A 16 2.07 9.17 -20.55
N SER A 17 1.85 7.93 -20.09
CA SER A 17 2.64 7.33 -19.01
C SER A 17 4.12 7.20 -19.37
N LYS A 18 4.43 6.70 -20.57
CA LYS A 18 5.83 6.56 -21.03
C LYS A 18 6.51 7.92 -21.24
N GLN A 19 5.75 8.94 -21.67
CA GLN A 19 6.25 10.31 -21.78
C GLN A 19 6.55 10.93 -20.40
N ALA A 20 5.76 10.60 -19.38
CA ALA A 20 5.95 11.07 -18.01
C ALA A 20 6.87 10.16 -17.15
N SER A 21 7.43 9.09 -17.73
CA SER A 21 8.22 8.08 -17.00
C SER A 21 7.51 7.44 -15.80
N LEU A 22 6.18 7.27 -15.89
CA LEU A 22 5.35 6.65 -14.86
C LEU A 22 4.96 5.21 -15.26
N GLN A 23 4.97 4.31 -14.28
CA GLN A 23 4.38 2.96 -14.38
C GLN A 23 2.86 3.03 -14.32
N PHE A 24 2.31 3.97 -13.53
CA PHE A 24 0.88 4.15 -13.41
C PHE A 24 0.26 4.72 -14.70
N SER A 25 -0.96 4.29 -15.03
CA SER A 25 -1.63 4.66 -16.28
C SER A 25 -2.25 6.06 -16.20
N VAL A 26 -1.54 7.07 -16.74
CA VAL A 26 -2.00 8.46 -16.82
C VAL A 26 -3.32 8.56 -17.58
N SER A 27 -3.46 7.82 -18.68
CA SER A 27 -4.68 7.82 -19.49
C SER A 27 -5.88 7.25 -18.70
N ARG A 28 -5.66 6.23 -17.86
CA ARG A 28 -6.71 5.67 -17.01
C ARG A 28 -7.14 6.66 -15.93
N VAL A 29 -6.18 7.31 -15.27
CA VAL A 29 -6.46 8.36 -14.27
C VAL A 29 -7.26 9.50 -14.90
N TYR A 30 -6.85 10.00 -16.06
CA TYR A 30 -7.59 11.03 -16.79
C TYR A 30 -9.04 10.62 -17.10
N ARG A 31 -9.24 9.39 -17.57
CA ARG A 31 -10.59 8.86 -17.85
C ARG A 31 -11.43 8.78 -16.58
N LEU A 32 -10.87 8.29 -15.47
CA LEU A 32 -11.57 8.19 -14.19
C LEU A 32 -11.99 9.58 -13.66
N LEU A 33 -11.11 10.58 -13.77
CA LEU A 33 -11.42 11.95 -13.38
C LEU A 33 -12.63 12.51 -14.13
N ARG A 34 -12.72 12.24 -15.45
CA ARG A 34 -13.85 12.68 -16.29
C ARG A 34 -15.14 11.91 -16.01
N ILE A 35 -15.08 10.59 -15.85
CA ILE A 35 -16.26 9.76 -15.58
C ILE A 35 -16.89 10.14 -14.23
N ARG A 36 -16.06 10.43 -13.23
CA ARG A 36 -16.52 10.83 -11.90
C ARG A 36 -16.94 12.31 -11.80
N ARG A 37 -16.77 13.10 -12.87
CA ARG A 37 -17.16 14.52 -12.95
C ARG A 37 -16.66 15.38 -11.78
N TYR A 38 -15.42 15.17 -11.34
CA TYR A 38 -14.82 15.98 -10.26
C TYR A 38 -14.67 17.46 -10.63
N SER A 39 -14.54 17.76 -11.92
CA SER A 39 -14.54 19.12 -12.46
C SER A 39 -15.17 19.12 -13.85
N GLU A 40 -15.66 20.27 -14.29
CA GLU A 40 -16.15 20.46 -15.67
C GLU A 40 -15.00 20.28 -16.68
N HIS A 41 -13.82 20.82 -16.34
CA HIS A 41 -12.60 20.76 -17.15
C HIS A 41 -11.45 20.14 -16.36
N THR A 42 -10.77 19.14 -16.94
CA THR A 42 -9.58 18.53 -16.36
C THR A 42 -8.36 18.89 -17.21
N GLY A 43 -7.45 19.70 -16.64
CA GLY A 43 -6.21 20.10 -17.31
C GLY A 43 -5.30 18.91 -17.65
N ALA A 44 -4.45 19.07 -18.67
CA ALA A 44 -3.59 17.98 -19.15
C ALA A 44 -2.56 17.50 -18.10
N GLY A 45 -2.12 18.38 -17.20
CA GLY A 45 -1.17 18.05 -16.12
C GLY A 45 -1.79 17.33 -14.92
N ALA A 46 -3.08 17.56 -14.64
CA ALA A 46 -3.77 16.97 -13.49
C ALA A 46 -3.66 15.43 -13.40
N PRO A 47 -3.93 14.64 -14.46
CA PRO A 47 -3.81 13.19 -14.39
C PRO A 47 -2.35 12.71 -14.29
N VAL A 48 -1.39 13.50 -14.75
CA VAL A 48 0.04 13.16 -14.64
C VAL A 48 0.48 13.31 -13.19
N TYR A 49 0.15 14.45 -12.58
CA TYR A 49 0.47 14.73 -11.19
C TYR A 49 -0.15 13.71 -10.24
N LEU A 50 -1.46 13.44 -10.39
CA LEU A 50 -2.14 12.45 -9.56
C LEU A 50 -1.56 11.04 -9.75
N ALA A 51 -1.26 10.63 -10.99
CA ALA A 51 -0.63 9.33 -11.23
C ALA A 51 0.77 9.22 -10.59
N ALA A 52 1.54 10.30 -10.60
CA ALA A 52 2.86 10.36 -9.96
C ALA A 52 2.75 10.22 -8.43
N VAL A 53 1.84 10.95 -7.79
CA VAL A 53 1.62 10.87 -6.34
C VAL A 53 1.14 9.48 -5.93
N MET A 54 0.17 8.91 -6.67
CA MET A 54 -0.30 7.55 -6.38
C MET A 54 0.82 6.51 -6.53
N GLN A 55 1.69 6.66 -7.53
CA GLN A 55 2.83 5.77 -7.72
C GLN A 55 3.85 5.91 -6.59
N TYR A 56 4.15 7.14 -6.17
CA TYR A 56 5.06 7.42 -5.08
C TYR A 56 4.58 6.77 -3.77
N LEU A 57 3.34 7.03 -3.36
CA LEU A 57 2.76 6.42 -2.16
C LEU A 57 2.72 4.90 -2.24
N THR A 58 2.44 4.33 -3.42
CA THR A 58 2.45 2.88 -3.61
C THR A 58 3.85 2.30 -3.46
N ALA A 59 4.87 2.98 -3.98
CA ALA A 59 6.25 2.55 -3.86
C ALA A 59 6.71 2.55 -2.40
N GLU A 60 6.43 3.63 -1.67
CA GLU A 60 6.79 3.78 -0.25
C GLU A 60 6.20 2.66 0.61
N ILE A 61 4.88 2.41 0.47
CA ILE A 61 4.21 1.34 1.23
C ILE A 61 4.76 -0.04 0.86
N LEU A 62 5.08 -0.29 -0.41
CA LEU A 62 5.62 -1.57 -0.85
C LEU A 62 7.07 -1.78 -0.40
N GLU A 63 7.86 -0.72 -0.30
CA GLU A 63 9.23 -0.75 0.22
C GLU A 63 9.22 -1.14 1.70
N LEU A 64 8.46 -0.42 2.53
CA LEU A 64 8.32 -0.71 3.95
C LEU A 64 7.69 -2.08 4.22
N ALA A 65 6.66 -2.46 3.46
CA ALA A 65 6.05 -3.78 3.59
C ALA A 65 6.96 -4.92 3.09
N GLY A 66 7.83 -4.64 2.12
CA GLY A 66 8.88 -5.54 1.67
C GLY A 66 9.91 -5.78 2.77
N ASN A 67 10.35 -4.71 3.44
CA ASN A 67 11.25 -4.79 4.60
C ASN A 67 10.61 -5.60 5.73
N ALA A 68 9.36 -5.31 6.09
CA ALA A 68 8.62 -6.08 7.09
C ALA A 68 8.45 -7.56 6.69
N ALA A 69 8.24 -7.87 5.40
CA ALA A 69 8.19 -9.25 4.93
C ALA A 69 9.55 -9.96 5.13
N HIS A 70 10.63 -9.29 4.76
CA HIS A 70 11.99 -9.80 4.87
C HIS A 70 12.40 -10.03 6.35
N GLU A 71 12.06 -9.10 7.24
CA GLU A 71 12.26 -9.22 8.70
C GLU A 71 11.53 -10.45 9.27
N ASN A 72 10.32 -10.72 8.77
CA ASN A 72 9.55 -11.92 9.13
C ASN A 72 10.01 -13.19 8.39
N LYS A 73 11.14 -13.13 7.68
CA LYS A 73 11.73 -14.23 6.89
C LYS A 73 10.76 -14.76 5.82
N LYS A 74 10.00 -13.88 5.18
CA LYS A 74 9.05 -14.19 4.10
C LYS A 74 9.42 -13.45 2.83
N ASN A 75 9.31 -14.15 1.70
CA ASN A 75 9.58 -13.57 0.37
C ASN A 75 8.32 -12.97 -0.29
N ARG A 76 7.15 -13.07 0.35
CA ARG A 76 5.87 -12.59 -0.18
C ARG A 76 5.24 -11.61 0.80
N ILE A 77 4.84 -10.44 0.30
CA ILE A 77 4.07 -9.45 1.06
C ILE A 77 2.69 -10.03 1.38
N SER A 78 2.28 -9.91 2.64
CA SER A 78 0.97 -10.31 3.15
C SER A 78 0.24 -9.10 3.75
N PRO A 79 -1.08 -9.15 3.98
CA PRO A 79 -1.80 -8.05 4.62
C PRO A 79 -1.21 -7.65 5.98
N ARG A 80 -0.61 -8.59 6.71
CA ARG A 80 0.08 -8.30 7.98
C ARG A 80 1.34 -7.45 7.80
N HIS A 81 2.08 -7.62 6.71
CA HIS A 81 3.25 -6.79 6.43
C HIS A 81 2.84 -5.36 6.05
N LEU A 82 1.72 -5.19 5.33
CA LEU A 82 1.14 -3.88 5.06
C LEU A 82 0.68 -3.19 6.35
N GLN A 83 0.01 -3.93 7.25
CA GLN A 83 -0.38 -3.42 8.56
C GLN A 83 0.83 -2.97 9.38
N GLN A 84 1.91 -3.76 9.39
CA GLN A 84 3.16 -3.42 10.08
C GLN A 84 3.80 -2.17 9.49
N ALA A 85 3.96 -2.11 8.17
CA ALA A 85 4.56 -0.97 7.49
C ALA A 85 3.80 0.34 7.74
N ILE A 86 2.47 0.33 7.58
CA ILE A 86 1.65 1.54 7.68
C ILE A 86 1.59 2.06 9.12
N HIS A 87 1.44 1.19 10.11
CA HIS A 87 1.26 1.63 11.50
C HIS A 87 2.55 1.85 12.27
N ASN A 88 3.69 1.34 11.79
CA ASN A 88 5.00 1.64 12.37
C ASN A 88 5.59 2.94 11.82
N ASP A 89 5.09 3.44 10.69
CA ASP A 89 5.48 4.73 10.13
C ASP A 89 4.49 5.83 10.56
N GLU A 90 4.98 6.92 11.13
CA GLU A 90 4.12 7.96 11.71
C GLU A 90 3.31 8.72 10.64
N GLU A 91 3.92 9.01 9.48
CA GLU A 91 3.28 9.77 8.42
C GLU A 91 2.20 8.94 7.73
N LEU A 92 2.50 7.67 7.42
CA LEU A 92 1.56 6.74 6.83
C LEU A 92 0.43 6.38 7.81
N ASN A 93 0.71 6.20 9.10
CA ASN A 93 -0.33 5.94 10.10
C ASN A 93 -1.30 7.12 10.23
N LYS A 94 -0.78 8.35 10.16
CA LYS A 94 -1.60 9.57 10.17
C LYS A 94 -2.39 9.73 8.88
N PHE A 95 -1.78 9.42 7.73
CA PHE A 95 -2.43 9.54 6.43
C PHE A 95 -3.51 8.48 6.20
N PHE A 96 -3.26 7.24 6.64
CA PHE A 96 -4.14 6.09 6.45
C PHE A 96 -4.86 5.68 7.74
N THR A 97 -5.93 6.40 8.09
CA THR A 97 -6.90 5.93 9.10
C THR A 97 -7.84 4.90 8.49
N VAL A 98 -7.32 3.70 8.16
CA VAL A 98 -8.06 2.62 7.49
C VAL A 98 -7.92 1.29 8.21
N THR A 99 -8.88 0.39 8.01
CA THR A 99 -8.78 -0.99 8.50
C THR A 99 -8.28 -1.91 7.40
N ILE A 100 -7.14 -2.58 7.63
CA ILE A 100 -6.60 -3.55 6.68
C ILE A 100 -7.12 -4.95 7.06
N ALA A 101 -7.93 -5.52 6.17
CA ALA A 101 -8.42 -6.87 6.33
C ALA A 101 -7.25 -7.86 6.46
N GLN A 102 -7.32 -8.77 7.44
CA GLN A 102 -6.26 -9.75 7.74
C GLN A 102 -4.90 -9.16 8.17
N GLY A 103 -4.84 -7.87 8.52
CA GLY A 103 -3.62 -7.22 9.04
C GLY A 103 -3.26 -7.66 10.47
N GLY A 104 -4.27 -7.91 11.30
CA GLY A 104 -4.10 -8.16 12.73
C GLY A 104 -3.68 -6.92 13.52
N ALA A 105 -3.51 -7.06 14.83
CA ALA A 105 -3.02 -5.98 15.68
C ALA A 105 -1.48 -5.92 15.72
N LEU A 106 -0.94 -4.71 15.83
CA LEU A 106 0.46 -4.50 16.18
C LEU A 106 0.73 -4.99 17.60
N ARG A 107 1.92 -5.55 17.82
CA ARG A 107 2.35 -5.96 19.16
C ARG A 107 2.72 -4.71 19.95
N ASN A 108 1.99 -4.44 21.02
CA ASN A 108 2.34 -3.39 21.98
C ASN A 108 3.32 -3.97 23.01
N ALA A 109 4.47 -3.34 23.20
CA ALA A 109 5.45 -3.71 24.23
C ALA A 109 4.91 -3.54 25.66
N TYR A 110 3.91 -2.68 25.87
CA TYR A 110 3.25 -2.46 27.15
C TYR A 110 2.14 -3.47 27.47
N ALA A 111 1.92 -4.48 26.62
CA ALA A 111 0.99 -5.55 26.97
C ALA A 111 1.55 -6.32 28.18
N PRO A 112 0.79 -6.48 29.28
CA PRO A 112 1.29 -7.17 30.46
C PRO A 112 1.73 -8.58 30.07
N HIS A 113 3.01 -8.88 30.34
CA HIS A 113 3.61 -10.16 30.04
C HIS A 113 2.89 -11.23 30.88
N ARG A 114 2.05 -12.04 30.24
CA ARG A 114 1.16 -13.03 30.90
C ARG A 114 1.91 -14.06 31.76
N SER A 115 3.23 -14.15 31.61
CA SER A 115 4.09 -15.13 32.29
C SER A 115 4.19 -14.95 33.81
N GLN A 116 4.03 -13.73 34.34
CA GLN A 116 4.11 -13.52 35.80
C GLN A 116 2.89 -14.08 36.55
N ASN A 117 1.76 -14.30 35.87
CA ASN A 117 0.56 -14.83 36.49
C ASN A 117 0.63 -16.35 36.72
N ASP A 118 1.37 -17.07 35.87
CA ASP A 118 1.45 -18.54 35.93
C ASP A 118 2.41 -19.01 37.05
N GLU A 119 3.53 -18.32 37.27
CA GLU A 119 4.43 -18.59 38.40
C GLU A 119 3.73 -18.34 39.74
N ASN A 120 3.03 -17.21 39.88
CA ASN A 120 2.28 -16.87 41.09
C ASN A 120 1.12 -17.85 41.38
N LEU A 121 0.46 -18.39 40.35
CA LEU A 121 -0.57 -19.43 40.54
C LEU A 121 0.05 -20.75 41.02
N SER A 122 1.21 -21.12 40.48
CA SER A 122 1.89 -22.37 40.85
C SER A 122 2.42 -22.34 42.30
N GLU A 123 2.90 -21.19 42.76
CA GLU A 123 3.31 -20.98 44.17
C GLU A 123 2.11 -20.93 45.12
N ARG A 124 0.99 -20.33 44.69
CA ARG A 124 -0.29 -20.38 45.44
C ARG A 124 -0.84 -21.80 45.56
N MET A 125 -0.75 -22.61 44.51
CA MET A 125 -1.21 -24.00 44.53
C MET A 125 -0.32 -24.86 45.45
N ARG A 126 1.01 -24.68 45.39
CA ARG A 126 1.96 -25.36 46.29
C ARG A 126 1.75 -25.00 47.76
N SER A 127 1.48 -23.74 48.08
CA SER A 127 1.24 -23.29 49.46
C SER A 127 -0.10 -23.77 50.05
N LEU A 128 -1.10 -24.07 49.20
CA LEU A 128 -2.37 -24.64 49.64
C LEU A 128 -2.30 -26.15 49.92
N GLN A 129 -1.36 -26.88 49.31
CA GLN A 129 -1.14 -28.32 49.54
C GLN A 129 -0.26 -28.63 50.76
N LEU A 130 0.30 -27.61 51.42
CA LEU A 130 1.16 -27.71 52.60
C LEU A 130 0.45 -27.35 53.93
N LYS A 131 -0.87 -27.15 53.91
CA LYS A 131 -1.73 -27.00 55.10
C LYS A 131 -2.65 -28.20 55.24
#